data_AF-A0A949CQH7-F1
#
_entry.id   AF-A0A949CQH7-F1
#
_cell.length_a   1.000
_cell.length_b   1.000
_cell.length_c   1.000
_cell.angle_alpha   90.00
_cell.angle_beta   90.00
_cell.angle_gamma   90.00
#
_symmetry.space_group_name_H-M   'P 1'
#
loop_
_entity.id
_entity.type
_entity.pdbx_description
1 polymer ?
#
loop_
_entity_poly.entity_id
_entity_poly.type
_entity_poly.pdbx_seq_one_letter_code
_entity_poly.pdbx_strand_id
1 'polypeptide(L)' 'MNVEQTILEIATLPIDVRLRLVSAIWDTLPQDADLTPSALQQAELDRRLSEHREDPGSAISHEEIMRRVKSRR' A
#
# COMPACT_ATOMS: atom_id res chain seq x y z
N MET A 1 -20.44 -17.85 3.76
CA MET A 1 -19.29 -17.14 4.37
C MET A 1 -19.40 -15.67 4.06
N ASN A 2 -19.26 -14.78 5.05
CA ASN A 2 -19.09 -13.35 4.81
C ASN A 2 -17.57 -13.02 4.76
N VAL A 3 -17.23 -11.84 4.25
CA VAL A 3 -15.81 -11.44 4.07
C VAL A 3 -15.06 -11.39 5.40
N GLU A 4 -15.71 -10.90 6.47
CA GLU A 4 -15.10 -10.81 7.81
C GLU A 4 -14.72 -12.18 8.38
N GLN A 5 -15.61 -13.17 8.26
CA GLN A 5 -15.37 -14.53 8.73
C GLN A 5 -14.20 -15.17 7.96
N THR A 6 -14.14 -14.98 6.64
CA THR A 6 -13.03 -15.45 5.81
C THR A 6 -11.70 -14.81 6.23
N ILE A 7 -11.69 -13.51 6.53
CA ILE A 7 -10.49 -12.80 6.99
C ILE A 7 -10.02 -13.35 8.34
N LEU A 8 -10.95 -13.61 9.27
CA LEU A 8 -10.63 -14.19 10.57
C LEU A 8 -10.03 -15.59 10.43
N GLU A 9 -10.58 -16.42 9.54
CA GLU A 9 -10.05 -17.76 9.24
C GLU A 9 -8.64 -17.68 8.63
N ILE A 10 -8.41 -16.80 7.64
CA ILE A 10 -7.10 -16.55 7.05
C ILE A 10 -6.09 -16.07 8.11
N ALA A 11 -6.52 -15.25 9.07
CA ALA A 11 -5.65 -14.73 10.12
C ALA A 11 -5.11 -15.83 11.04
N THR A 12 -5.77 -17.00 11.13
CA THR A 12 -5.29 -18.16 11.90
C THR A 12 -4.19 -18.96 11.20
N LEU A 13 -3.98 -18.74 9.90
CA LEU A 13 -2.99 -19.48 9.11
C LEU A 13 -1.55 -19.02 9.43
N PRO A 14 -0.54 -19.89 9.22
CA PRO A 14 0.87 -19.49 9.27
C PRO A 14 1.17 -18.28 8.39
N ILE A 15 2.12 -17.44 8.82
CA ILE A 15 2.41 -16.15 8.15
C ILE A 15 2.85 -16.33 6.69
N ASP A 16 3.59 -17.39 6.37
CA ASP A 16 4.01 -17.74 5.01
C ASP A 16 2.81 -18.07 4.12
N VAL A 17 1.83 -18.80 4.64
CA VAL A 17 0.58 -19.12 3.93
C VAL A 17 -0.24 -17.86 3.71
N ARG A 18 -0.35 -17.00 4.71
CA ARG A 18 -1.05 -15.71 4.61
C ARG A 18 -0.43 -14.82 3.54
N LEU A 19 0.90 -14.70 3.51
CA LEU A 19 1.60 -13.91 2.50
C LEU A 19 1.38 -14.46 1.10
N ARG A 20 1.44 -15.78 0.92
CA ARG A 20 1.13 -16.43 -0.37
C ARG A 20 -0.30 -16.15 -0.83
N LEU A 21 -1.27 -16.18 0.09
CA LEU A 21 -2.66 -15.90 -0.24
C LEU A 21 -2.86 -14.43 -0.64
N VAL A 22 -2.24 -13.49 0.09
CA VAL A 22 -2.28 -12.06 -0.27
C VAL A 22 -1.71 -11.84 -1.67
N SER A 23 -0.57 -12.45 -2.00
CA SER A 23 0.01 -12.38 -3.35
C SER A 23 -0.92 -12.99 -4.41
N ALA A 24 -1.48 -14.17 -4.15
CA ALA A 24 -2.40 -14.81 -5.10
C ALA A 24 -3.65 -13.96 -5.36
N ILE A 25 -4.24 -13.34 -4.33
CA ILE A 25 -5.38 -12.42 -4.50
C ILE A 25 -4.94 -11.19 -5.30
N TRP A 26 -3.77 -10.63 -5.00
CA TRP A 26 -3.24 -9.48 -5.72
C TRP A 26 -3.08 -9.76 -7.22
N ASP A 27 -2.62 -10.96 -7.58
CA ASP A 27 -2.46 -11.39 -8.98
C ASP A 27 -3.80 -11.55 -9.72
N THR A 28 -4.93 -11.64 -9.02
CA THR A 28 -6.26 -11.69 -9.65
C THR A 28 -6.84 -10.32 -9.97
N LEU A 29 -6.24 -9.23 -9.49
CA LEU A 29 -6.76 -7.89 -9.72
C LEU A 29 -6.63 -7.47 -11.19
N PRO A 30 -7.68 -6.86 -11.77
CA PRO A 30 -7.62 -6.36 -13.14
C PRO A 30 -6.56 -5.26 -13.28
N GLN A 31 -5.77 -5.34 -14.35
CA GLN A 31 -4.73 -4.34 -14.64
C GLN A 31 -5.33 -2.99 -15.08
N ASP A 32 -6.58 -3.00 -15.53
CA ASP A 32 -7.35 -1.85 -16.00
C ASP A 32 -8.33 -1.32 -14.93
N ALA A 33 -8.15 -1.70 -13.67
CA ALA A 33 -8.89 -1.10 -12.57
C ALA A 33 -8.70 0.43 -12.57
N ASP A 34 -9.80 1.18 -12.55
CA ASP A 34 -9.73 2.62 -12.35
C ASP A 34 -9.34 2.91 -10.90
N LEU A 35 -8.05 3.21 -10.71
CA LEU A 35 -7.46 3.60 -9.44
C LEU A 35 -7.27 5.12 -9.36
N THR A 36 -8.05 5.89 -10.12
CA THR A 36 -7.99 7.36 -10.07
C THR A 36 -8.20 7.84 -8.64
N PRO A 37 -7.25 8.62 -8.08
CA PRO A 37 -7.41 9.18 -6.75
C PRO A 37 -8.68 10.03 -6.65
N SER A 38 -9.36 9.97 -5.52
CA SER A 38 -10.42 10.94 -5.21
C SER A 38 -9.86 12.37 -5.24
N ALA A 39 -10.72 13.37 -5.42
CA ALA A 39 -10.30 14.78 -5.46
C ALA A 39 -9.48 15.20 -4.23
N LEU A 40 -9.83 14.69 -3.04
CA LEU A 40 -9.08 14.95 -1.81
C LEU A 40 -7.70 14.30 -1.80
N GLN A 41 -7.59 13.08 -2.32
CA GLN A 41 -6.30 12.40 -2.45
C GLN A 41 -5.42 13.10 -3.48
N GLN A 42 -5.98 13.50 -4.63
CA GLN A 42 -5.24 14.22 -5.65
C GLN A 42 -4.73 15.57 -5.13
N ALA A 43 -5.57 16.33 -4.42
CA ALA A 43 -5.17 17.60 -3.82
C ALA A 43 -4.00 17.45 -2.82
N GLU A 44 -4.01 16.38 -2.02
CA GLU A 44 -2.90 16.09 -1.09
C GLU A 44 -1.62 15.67 -1.82
N LEU A 45 -1.73 14.90 -2.90
CA LEU A 45 -0.58 14.56 -3.75
C LEU A 45 0.03 15.81 -4.38
N ASP A 46 -0.81 16.69 -4.92
CA ASP A 46 -0.37 17.94 -5.55
C ASP A 46 0.31 18.86 -4.53
N ARG A 47 -0.26 18.98 -3.32
CA ARG A 47 0.34 19.76 -2.21
C ARG A 47 1.74 19.25 -1.86
N ARG A 48 1.89 17.93 -1.63
CA ARG A 48 3.19 17.33 -1.28
C ARG A 48 4.22 17.46 -2.41
N LEU A 49 3.76 17.36 -3.66
CA LEU A 49 4.64 17.50 -4.81
C LEU A 49 5.11 18.95 -4.98
N SER A 50 4.25 19.94 -4.72
CA SER A 50 4.64 21.35 -4.69
C SER A 50 5.67 21.63 -3.60
N GLU A 51 5.42 21.14 -2.38
CA GLU A 51 6.35 21.26 -1.25
C GLU A 51 7.71 20.64 -1.57
N HIS A 52 7.74 19.48 -2.24
CA HIS A 52 9.00 18.85 -2.66
C HIS A 52 9.76 19.60 -3.74
N ARG A 53 9.05 20.29 -4.64
CA ARG A 53 9.67 21.12 -5.68
C ARG A 53 10.32 22.37 -5.09
N GLU A 54 9.71 22.95 -4.06
CA GLU A 54 10.24 24.13 -3.36
C GLU A 54 11.35 23.74 -2.38
N ASP A 55 11.19 22.62 -1.67
CA ASP A 55 12.17 22.05 -0.75
C ASP A 55 12.35 20.56 -1.02
N PRO A 56 13.42 20.15 -1.74
CA PRO A 56 13.74 18.75 -1.96
C PRO A 56 13.92 17.93 -0.67
N GLY A 57 14.24 18.58 0.46
CA GLY A 57 14.39 17.94 1.77
C GLY A 57 13.06 17.55 2.44
N SER A 58 11.92 18.02 1.93
CA SER A 58 10.59 17.69 2.46
C SER A 58 10.16 16.25 2.23
N ALA A 59 10.87 15.51 1.36
CA ALA A 59 10.64 14.10 1.09
C ALA A 59 11.83 13.24 1.56
N ILE A 60 11.56 11.94 1.72
CA ILE A 60 12.59 10.94 1.99
C ILE A 60 12.87 10.11 0.74
N SER A 61 14.11 9.66 0.61
CA SER A 61 14.50 8.80 -0.52
C SER A 61 13.74 7.47 -0.47
N HIS A 62 13.63 6.83 -1.63
CA HIS A 62 13.08 5.48 -1.73
C HIS A 62 13.84 4.49 -0.83
N GLU A 63 15.17 4.61 -0.75
CA GLU A 63 16.00 3.79 0.14
C GLU A 63 15.61 3.97 1.60
N GLU A 64 15.41 5.21 2.05
CA GLU A 64 14.99 5.53 3.42
C GLU A 64 13.58 5.01 3.73
N ILE A 65 12.64 5.12 2.77
CA ILE A 65 11.30 4.51 2.90
C ILE A 65 11.43 3.00 3.10
N MET A 66 12.19 2.32 2.23
CA MET A 66 12.35 0.87 2.29
C MET A 66 13.07 0.42 3.57
N ARG A 67 14.03 1.20 4.05
CA ARG A 67 14.71 0.95 5.34
C ARG A 67 13.71 0.99 6.50
N ARG A 68 12.83 2.00 6.55
CA ARG A 68 11.78 2.11 7.58
C ARG A 68 10.76 0.98 7.53
N VAL A 69 10.38 0.55 6.32
CA VAL A 69 9.46 -0.59 6.13
C VAL A 69 10.09 -1.87 6.66
N LYS A 70 11.36 -2.12 6.35
CA LYS A 70 12.09 -3.30 6.82
C LYS A 70 12.32 -3.30 8.33
N SER A 71 12.55 -2.14 8.95
CA SER A 71 12.79 -2.04 10.40
C SER A 71 11.54 -2.17 11.26
N ARG A 72 10.34 -2.18 10.66
CA ARG A 72 9.06 -2.35 11.36
C ARG A 72 8.57 -3.81 11.38
N ARG A 73 9.31 -4.73 10.76
CA ARG A 73 9.04 -6.17 10.78
C ARG A 73 9.69 -6.86 11.95
#